data_AF-A0A9W9Z7C6-F1
#
_entry.id   AF-A0A9W9Z7C6-F1
#
_cell.length_a   1.000
_cell.length_b   1.000
_cell.length_c   1.000
_cell.angle_alpha   90.00
_cell.angle_beta   90.00
_cell.angle_gamma   90.00
#
_symmetry.space_group_name_H-M   'P 1'
#
loop_
_entity.id
_entity.type
_entity.pdbx_description
1 polymer ?
#
loop_
_entity_poly.entity_id
_entity_poly.type
_entity_poly.pdbx_seq_one_letter_code
_entity_poly.pdbx_strand_id
1 'polypeptide(L)'
;MEGVPKGLSFNSLKASLLDIPGVLAVHDLHVWSLTVGTSAIAVHLVIDDSCSSQTALEEASRICSQEFDIPHSTIQVETSSEKTAECVSM
;
A
#
# COMPACT_ATOMS: atom_id res chain seq x y z
N MET A 1 -3.69 13.95 -14.36
CA MET A 1 -3.95 12.51 -14.56
C MET A 1 -2.58 11.84 -14.73
N GLU A 2 -1.97 11.45 -13.63
CA GLU A 2 -0.68 10.74 -13.64
C GLU A 2 -0.97 9.26 -13.88
N GLY A 3 -0.64 8.80 -15.08
CA GLY A 3 -1.04 7.49 -15.58
C GLY A 3 -0.27 6.36 -14.92
N VAL A 4 -1.00 5.36 -14.44
CA VAL A 4 -0.44 4.07 -13.99
C VAL A 4 0.48 3.51 -15.08
N PRO A 5 1.71 3.08 -14.75
CA PRO A 5 2.65 2.49 -15.71
C PRO A 5 2.00 1.38 -16.54
N LYS A 6 2.27 1.35 -17.85
CA LYS A 6 1.71 0.32 -18.74
C LYS A 6 2.14 -1.07 -18.27
N GLY A 7 1.18 -1.86 -17.77
CA GLY A 7 1.39 -3.23 -17.27
C GLY A 7 1.14 -3.41 -15.78
N LEU A 8 1.13 -2.33 -14.99
CA LEU A 8 0.80 -2.39 -13.58
C LEU A 8 -0.71 -2.35 -13.42
N SER A 9 -1.31 -3.46 -13.00
CA SER A 9 -2.73 -3.50 -12.66
C SER A 9 -2.91 -2.93 -11.26
N PHE A 10 -3.36 -1.68 -11.18
CA PHE A 10 -3.68 -1.01 -9.92
C PHE A 10 -4.59 -1.86 -9.02
N ASN A 11 -5.59 -2.51 -9.62
CA ASN A 11 -6.51 -3.40 -8.91
C ASN A 11 -5.81 -4.66 -8.40
N SER A 12 -4.87 -5.22 -9.16
CA SER A 12 -4.10 -6.39 -8.72
C SER A 12 -3.15 -6.02 -7.58
N LEU A 13 -2.48 -4.87 -7.64
CA LEU A 13 -1.64 -4.39 -6.55
C LEU A 13 -2.45 -4.16 -5.27
N LYS A 14 -3.60 -3.48 -5.40
CA LYS A 14 -4.51 -3.28 -4.27
C LYS A 14 -4.99 -4.62 -3.68
N ALA A 15 -5.32 -5.59 -4.53
CA ALA A 15 -5.74 -6.92 -4.10
C ALA A 15 -4.62 -7.66 -3.38
N SER A 16 -3.39 -7.66 -3.90
CA SER A 16 -2.23 -8.28 -3.24
C SER A 16 -1.92 -7.65 -1.88
N LEU A 17 -2.03 -6.32 -1.76
CA LEU A 17 -1.84 -5.64 -0.48
C LEU A 17 -2.96 -5.96 0.53
N LEU A 18 -4.20 -6.15 0.07
CA LEU A 18 -5.32 -6.58 0.90
C LEU A 18 -5.21 -8.06 1.34
N ASP A 19 -4.47 -8.88 0.60
CA ASP A 19 -4.28 -10.30 0.91
C ASP A 19 -3.21 -10.53 1.99
N ILE A 20 -2.46 -9.48 2.37
CA ILE A 20 -1.51 -9.54 3.48
C ILE A 20 -2.28 -9.85 4.78
N PRO A 21 -1.91 -10.92 5.52
CA PRO A 21 -2.58 -11.27 6.76
C PRO A 21 -2.61 -10.11 7.75
N GLY A 22 -3.81 -9.76 8.21
CA GLY A 22 -4.02 -8.67 9.16
C GLY A 22 -4.28 -7.31 8.54
N VAL A 23 -4.11 -7.13 7.21
CA VAL A 23 -4.54 -5.91 6.52
C VAL A 23 -6.07 -5.94 6.36
N LEU A 24 -6.73 -4.95 6.95
CA LEU A 24 -8.17 -4.76 6.89
C LEU A 24 -8.58 -3.90 5.71
N ALA A 25 -7.74 -2.93 5.33
CA ALA A 25 -8.05 -2.03 4.23
C ALA A 25 -6.83 -1.31 3.65
N VAL A 26 -6.94 -0.91 2.38
CA VAL A 26 -5.92 -0.19 1.61
C VAL A 26 -6.54 1.08 1.05
N HIS A 27 -5.95 2.23 1.39
CA HIS A 27 -6.43 3.56 1.01
C HIS A 27 -5.29 4.44 0.52
N ASP A 28 -5.65 5.57 -0.09
CA ASP A 28 -4.70 6.57 -0.58
C ASP A 28 -3.57 5.99 -1.46
N LEU A 29 -3.90 4.93 -2.21
CA LEU A 29 -2.98 4.21 -3.07
C LEU A 29 -2.68 5.06 -4.31
N HIS A 30 -1.45 5.58 -4.36
CA HIS A 30 -0.95 6.40 -5.45
C HIS A 30 0.26 5.73 -6.08
N VAL A 31 0.29 5.70 -7.42
CA VAL A 31 1.40 5.13 -8.18
C VAL A 31 1.81 6.13 -9.26
N TRP A 32 3.11 6.44 -9.32
CA TRP A 32 3.68 7.33 -10.32
C TRP A 32 4.93 6.73 -10.95
N SER A 33 5.28 7.19 -12.15
CA SER A 33 6.51 6.82 -12.82
C SER A 33 7.60 7.85 -12.50
N LEU A 34 8.75 7.38 -12.01
CA LEU A 34 9.92 8.25 -11.76
C LEU A 34 10.75 8.42 -13.03
N THR A 35 10.98 7.34 -13.76
CA THR A 35 11.71 7.29 -15.03
C THR A 35 11.11 6.19 -15.92
N VAL A 36 11.56 6.11 -17.18
CA VAL A 36 11.15 5.03 -18.08
C VAL A 36 11.52 3.69 -17.48
N GLY A 37 10.51 2.91 -17.07
CA GLY A 37 10.69 1.59 -16.48
C GLY A 37 10.85 1.58 -14.95
N THR A 38 10.78 2.72 -14.27
CA THR A 38 10.82 2.76 -12.80
C THR A 38 9.60 3.48 -12.25
N SER A 39 8.93 2.82 -11.30
CA SER A 39 7.72 3.29 -10.65
C SER A 39 7.95 3.49 -9.16
N ALA A 40 7.12 4.34 -8.56
CA ALA A 40 7.07 4.54 -7.13
C ALA A 40 5.62 4.55 -6.64
N ILE A 41 5.43 4.20 -5.37
CA ILE A 41 4.12 4.06 -4.73
C ILE A 41 4.09 4.78 -3.38
N ALA A 42 2.95 5.40 -3.07
CA ALA A 42 2.53 5.76 -1.72
C ALA A 42 1.21 5.07 -1.39
N VAL A 43 1.06 4.53 -0.18
CA VAL A 43 -0.17 3.84 0.23
C VAL A 43 -0.35 3.83 1.75
N HIS A 44 -1.60 3.86 2.19
CA HIS A 44 -2.00 3.66 3.58
C HIS A 44 -2.61 2.27 3.77
N LEU A 45 -2.04 1.49 4.69
CA LEU A 45 -2.54 0.19 5.11
C LEU A 45 -3.17 0.32 6.49
N VAL A 46 -4.37 -0.22 6.65
CA VAL A 46 -5.02 -0.35 7.94
C VAL A 46 -4.92 -1.79 8.36
N ILE A 47 -4.36 -2.05 9.53
CA ILE A 47 -4.22 -3.40 10.08
C ILE A 47 -5.08 -3.60 11.33
N ASP A 48 -5.37 -4.85 11.63
CA ASP A 48 -5.95 -5.25 12.91
C ASP A 48 -4.98 -4.90 14.07
N ASP A 49 -5.52 -4.45 15.19
CA ASP A 49 -4.74 -4.03 16.37
C ASP A 49 -3.90 -5.18 16.97
N SER A 50 -4.24 -6.43 16.67
CA SER A 50 -3.49 -7.61 17.09
C SER A 50 -2.28 -7.94 16.19
N CYS A 51 -2.16 -7.28 15.03
CA CYS A 51 -1.10 -7.51 14.06
C CYS A 51 0.08 -6.55 14.24
N SER A 52 1.27 -6.99 13.80
CA SER A 52 2.46 -6.14 13.82
C SER A 52 2.50 -5.23 12.61
N SER A 53 2.58 -3.92 12.84
CA SER A 53 2.80 -2.93 11.78
C SER A 53 4.08 -3.17 11.00
N GLN A 54 5.14 -3.62 11.68
CA GLN A 54 6.42 -3.95 11.06
C GLN A 54 6.28 -5.12 10.07
N THR A 55 5.58 -6.19 10.45
CA THR A 55 5.37 -7.35 9.55
C THR A 55 4.53 -6.96 8.33
N ALA A 56 3.48 -6.16 8.52
CA ALA A 56 2.67 -5.68 7.41
C ALA A 56 3.48 -4.79 6.45
N LEU A 57 4.32 -3.91 7.00
CA LEU A 57 5.22 -3.05 6.22
C LEU A 57 6.24 -3.86 5.40
N GLU A 58 6.85 -4.88 5.99
CA GLU A 58 7.82 -5.76 5.34
C GLU A 58 7.18 -6.53 4.18
N GLU A 59 6.03 -7.18 4.41
CA GLU A 59 5.33 -7.92 3.35
C GLU A 59 4.82 -7.00 2.24
N ALA A 60 4.26 -5.83 2.59
CA ALA A 60 3.82 -4.86 1.59
C ALA A 60 4.98 -4.35 0.74
N SER A 61 6.14 -4.06 1.36
CA SER A 61 7.35 -3.63 0.65
C SER A 61 7.90 -4.75 -0.25
N ARG A 62 7.83 -6.00 0.21
CA ARG A 62 8.23 -7.18 -0.57
C ARG A 62 7.33 -7.35 -1.79
N ILE A 63 6.01 -7.29 -1.63
CA ILE A 63 5.05 -7.38 -2.74
C ILE A 63 5.30 -6.27 -3.77
N CYS A 64 5.42 -5.01 -3.32
CA CYS A 64 5.66 -3.87 -4.20
C CYS A 64 6.93 -4.07 -5.04
N SER A 65 8.04 -4.47 -4.40
CA SER A 65 9.33 -4.62 -5.07
C SER A 65 9.44 -5.88 -5.94
N GLN A 66 9.00 -7.04 -5.43
CA GLN A 66 9.25 -8.34 -6.07
C GLN A 66 8.16 -8.74 -7.07
N GLU A 67 6.91 -8.39 -6.81
CA GLU A 67 5.77 -8.85 -7.63
C GLU A 67 5.32 -7.79 -8.63
N PHE A 68 5.51 -6.50 -8.31
CA PHE A 68 5.06 -5.38 -9.13
C PHE A 68 6.19 -4.49 -9.69
N ASP A 69 7.46 -4.83 -9.42
CA ASP A 69 8.65 -4.10 -9.88
C ASP A 69 8.62 -2.60 -9.50
N ILE A 70 8.16 -2.32 -8.27
CA ILE A 70 8.11 -0.99 -7.68
C ILE A 70 9.19 -0.89 -6.59
N PRO A 71 10.42 -0.46 -6.94
CA PRO A 71 11.53 -0.41 -5.98
C PRO A 71 11.41 0.70 -4.94
N HIS A 72 10.54 1.69 -5.17
CA HIS A 72 10.38 2.85 -4.29
C HIS A 72 8.96 2.87 -3.71
N SER A 73 8.82 2.49 -2.43
CA SER A 73 7.54 2.47 -1.73
C SER A 73 7.58 3.31 -0.46
N THR A 74 6.57 4.16 -0.28
CA THR A 74 6.26 4.82 0.99
C THR A 74 4.94 4.23 1.50
N ILE A 75 5.00 3.50 2.60
CA ILE A 75 3.84 2.79 3.14
C ILE A 75 3.61 3.28 4.56
N GLN A 76 2.46 3.87 4.80
CA GLN A 76 1.99 4.21 6.14
C GLN A 76 1.13 3.05 6.64
N VAL A 77 1.42 2.57 7.85
CA VAL A 77 0.65 1.50 8.50
C VAL A 77 -0.04 2.08 9.71
N GLU A 78 -1.36 1.96 9.73
CA GLU A 78 -2.25 2.43 10.79
C GLU A 78 -2.96 1.23 11.41
N THR A 79 -3.22 1.27 12.71
CA THR A 79 -4.09 0.30 13.37
C THR A 79 -5.57 0.73 13.26
N SER A 80 -6.48 -0.23 13.36
CA SER A 80 -7.92 0.03 13.29
C SER A 80 -8.41 1.01 14.37
N SER A 81 -7.79 0.98 15.55
CA SER A 81 -8.06 1.94 16.62
C SER A 81 -7.57 3.35 16.30
N GLU A 82 -6.44 3.49 15.60
CA GLU A 82 -5.90 4.80 15.19
C GLU A 82 -6.78 5.47 14.13
N LYS A 83 -7.27 4.70 13.15
CA LYS A 83 -8.16 5.23 12.11
C LYS A 83 -9.51 5.71 12.66
N THR A 84 -9.99 5.12 13.74
CA THR A 84 -11.20 5.59 14.43
C THR A 84 -11.01 6.99 15.01
N ALA A 85 -9.78 7.39 15.37
CA ALA A 85 -9.49 8.73 15.87
C ALA A 85 -9.50 9.82 14.78
N GLU A 86 -9.20 9.48 13.53
CA GLU A 86 -9.21 10.44 12.40
C GLU A 86 -10.58 10.55 11.69
N CYS A 87 -11.48 9.58 11.86
CA CYS A 87 -12.82 9.62 11.25
C CYS A 87 -13.86 10.56 11.94
N VAL A 88 -13.46 11.44 12.86
CA VAL A 88 -14.36 12.48 13.44
C VAL A 88 -14.25 13.83 12.70
N SER A 89 -13.49 13.89 11.59
CA SER A 89 -13.43 15.10 10.76
C SER A 89 -13.76 14.80 9.31
N MET A 90 -15.04 14.52 9.03
CA MET A 90 -15.75 14.94 7.80
C MET A 90 -17.23 15.14 8.10
#